data_AF-A0A7C3K4P0-F1
#
_entry.id   AF-A0A7C3K4P0-F1
#
_cell.length_a   1.000
_cell.length_b   1.000
_cell.length_c   1.000
_cell.angle_alpha   90.00
_cell.angle_beta   90.00
_cell.angle_gamma   90.00
#
_symmetry.space_group_name_H-M   'P 1'
#
loop_
_entity.id
_entity.type
_entity.pdbx_description
1 polymer ?
#
loop_
_entity_poly.entity_id
_entity_poly.type
_entity_poly.pdbx_seq_one_letter_code
_entity_poly.pdbx_strand_id
1 'polypeptide(L)'
;MKVFETIRKFRVPMLIAGGLCLSFGIYQKYWYSDLIRSAVESIEANQLDQPYLEEAKKGLFSSDDLIAYNMGVRAYRADNLKKAGEHFYEVIRNSQDSLQKKRAYYNLGNILVQLELPRKAAEMYKESLRLDPEDWESKYNLERLYVFHLEAFPGEGQQTSLKQEPGDEKSDKSQRGASGAEKPDI
;
A
#
# COMPACT_ATOMS: atom_id res chain seq x y z
N MET A 1 -30.65 62.94 4.18
CA MET A 1 -31.15 62.01 3.14
C MET A 1 -30.05 61.26 2.37
N LYS A 2 -28.94 61.89 1.96
CA LYS A 2 -27.89 61.24 1.14
C LYS A 2 -27.15 60.05 1.80
N VAL A 3 -26.90 60.09 3.12
CA VAL A 3 -26.16 59.03 3.85
C VAL A 3 -26.91 57.69 3.85
N PHE A 4 -28.23 57.71 4.01
CA PHE A 4 -29.06 56.50 3.99
C PHE A 4 -29.11 55.84 2.61
N GLU A 5 -29.14 56.64 1.53
CA GLU A 5 -29.06 56.10 0.17
C GLU A 5 -27.70 55.48 -0.13
N THR A 6 -26.61 56.08 0.32
CA THR A 6 -25.25 55.53 0.17
C THR A 6 -25.10 54.21 0.90
N ILE A 7 -25.56 54.12 2.16
CA ILE A 7 -25.52 52.87 2.93
C ILE A 7 -26.35 51.76 2.26
N ARG A 8 -27.53 52.11 1.70
CA ARG A 8 -28.38 51.15 0.98
C ARG A 8 -27.73 50.66 -0.32
N LYS A 9 -27.04 51.54 -1.07
CA LYS A 9 -26.34 51.19 -2.32
C LYS A 9 -25.23 50.16 -2.13
N PHE A 10 -24.56 50.14 -0.96
CA PHE A 10 -23.51 49.16 -0.69
C PHE A 10 -23.99 47.92 0.09
N ARG A 11 -25.00 48.05 0.98
CA ARG A 11 -25.50 46.90 1.76
C ARG A 11 -26.23 45.86 0.91
N VAL A 12 -27.03 46.29 -0.06
CA VAL A 12 -27.79 45.36 -0.92
C VAL A 12 -26.88 44.44 -1.75
N PRO A 13 -25.89 44.94 -2.51
CA PRO A 13 -24.97 44.06 -3.24
C PRO A 13 -24.09 43.21 -2.32
N MET A 14 -23.71 43.70 -1.12
CA MET A 14 -22.95 42.91 -0.15
C MET A 14 -23.77 41.73 0.42
N LEU A 15 -25.07 41.92 0.66
CA LEU A 15 -25.97 40.83 1.08
C LEU A 15 -26.21 39.82 -0.04
N ILE A 16 -26.33 40.28 -1.30
CA ILE A 16 -26.45 39.39 -2.46
C ILE A 16 -25.16 38.57 -2.65
N ALA A 17 -23.98 39.21 -2.58
CA ALA A 17 -22.70 38.54 -2.67
C ALA A 17 -22.49 37.53 -1.52
N GLY A 18 -22.87 37.89 -0.29
CA GLY A 18 -22.83 36.99 0.86
C GLY A 18 -23.76 35.79 0.69
N GLY A 19 -24.97 36.01 0.16
CA GLY A 19 -25.93 34.93 -0.16
C GLY A 19 -25.41 33.98 -1.25
N LEU A 20 -24.75 34.51 -2.28
CA LEU A 20 -24.11 33.71 -3.34
C LEU A 20 -22.90 32.91 -2.82
N CYS A 21 -22.09 33.47 -1.93
CA CYS A 21 -20.99 32.72 -1.29
C CYS A 21 -21.50 31.61 -0.37
N LEU A 22 -22.57 31.87 0.40
CA LEU A 22 -23.21 30.86 1.24
C LEU A 22 -23.85 29.76 0.39
N SER A 23 -24.57 30.10 -0.67
CA SER A 23 -25.16 29.11 -1.57
C SER A 23 -24.10 28.32 -2.33
N PHE A 24 -22.99 28.94 -2.73
CA PHE A 24 -21.85 28.26 -3.35
C PHE A 24 -21.14 27.32 -2.37
N GLY A 25 -20.91 27.73 -1.12
CA GLY A 25 -20.34 26.85 -0.09
C GLY A 25 -21.26 25.70 0.29
N ILE A 26 -22.57 25.95 0.35
CA ILE A 26 -23.60 24.92 0.51
C ILE A 26 -23.60 23.96 -0.69
N TYR A 27 -23.58 24.49 -1.91
CA TYR A 27 -23.52 23.72 -3.15
C TYR A 27 -22.26 22.86 -3.23
N GLN A 28 -21.09 23.42 -2.93
CA GLN A 28 -19.84 22.67 -2.83
C GLN A 28 -19.93 21.57 -1.77
N LYS A 29 -20.49 21.86 -0.59
CA LYS A 29 -20.65 20.88 0.49
C LYS A 29 -21.57 19.72 0.08
N TYR A 30 -22.72 20.00 -0.53
CA TYR A 30 -23.67 18.98 -0.97
C TYR A 30 -23.15 18.18 -2.16
N TRP A 31 -22.61 18.85 -3.17
CA TRP A 31 -22.00 18.21 -4.34
C TRP A 31 -20.82 17.33 -3.93
N TYR A 32 -19.97 17.80 -3.03
CA TYR A 32 -18.84 17.02 -2.50
C TYR A 32 -19.32 15.82 -1.67
N SER A 33 -20.35 15.99 -0.83
CA SER A 33 -20.90 14.87 -0.06
C SER A 33 -21.58 13.83 -0.94
N ASP A 34 -22.28 14.25 -1.98
CA ASP A 34 -22.92 13.32 -2.92
C ASP A 34 -21.90 12.64 -3.83
N LEU A 35 -20.85 13.34 -4.25
CA LEU A 35 -19.76 12.75 -5.02
C LEU A 35 -18.99 11.72 -4.18
N ILE A 36 -18.65 12.04 -2.93
CA ILE A 36 -18.00 11.07 -2.01
C ILE A 36 -18.95 9.92 -1.71
N ARG A 37 -20.21 10.20 -1.42
CA ARG A 37 -21.21 9.16 -1.12
C ARG A 37 -21.38 8.23 -2.30
N SER A 38 -21.59 8.77 -3.51
CA SER A 38 -21.71 7.97 -4.72
C SER A 38 -20.42 7.20 -4.98
N ALA A 39 -19.26 7.82 -4.76
CA ALA A 39 -17.98 7.16 -4.97
C ALA A 39 -17.78 6.02 -3.99
N VAL A 40 -18.16 6.21 -2.72
CA VAL A 40 -18.16 5.18 -1.69
C VAL A 40 -19.22 4.10 -1.96
N GLU A 41 -20.39 4.45 -2.49
CA GLU A 41 -21.47 3.51 -2.85
C GLU A 41 -21.11 2.63 -4.06
N SER A 42 -20.49 3.18 -5.11
CA SER A 42 -19.99 2.40 -6.26
C SER A 42 -18.80 1.51 -5.85
N ILE A 43 -17.97 2.03 -4.94
CA ILE A 43 -16.99 1.28 -4.19
C ILE A 43 -17.67 0.16 -3.38
N GLU A 44 -18.75 0.36 -2.65
CA GLU A 44 -19.38 -0.72 -1.88
C GLU A 44 -20.05 -1.76 -2.79
N ALA A 45 -20.59 -1.34 -3.94
CA ALA A 45 -21.28 -2.18 -4.90
C ALA A 45 -20.36 -3.09 -5.75
N ASN A 46 -19.03 -2.95 -5.65
CA ASN A 46 -18.05 -3.67 -6.47
C ASN A 46 -18.23 -3.53 -7.99
N GLN A 47 -18.91 -2.46 -8.39
CA GLN A 47 -19.10 -2.04 -9.77
C GLN A 47 -18.22 -0.83 -10.00
N LEU A 48 -16.93 -1.07 -10.27
CA LEU A 48 -16.02 -0.02 -10.74
C LEU A 48 -15.95 -0.13 -12.26
N ASP A 49 -16.80 0.62 -12.96
CA ASP A 49 -16.63 0.88 -14.38
C ASP A 49 -15.61 2.00 -14.59
N GLN A 50 -14.76 1.85 -15.60
CA GLN A 50 -13.70 2.81 -15.94
C GLN A 50 -14.18 4.29 -16.04
N PRO A 51 -15.37 4.60 -16.58
CA PRO A 51 -15.87 5.97 -16.64
C PRO A 51 -16.09 6.60 -15.27
N TYR A 52 -16.54 5.81 -14.29
CA TYR A 52 -16.82 6.28 -12.94
C TYR A 52 -15.54 6.67 -12.19
N LEU A 53 -14.48 5.88 -12.37
CA LEU A 53 -13.15 6.20 -11.84
C LEU A 53 -12.59 7.51 -12.42
N GLU A 54 -12.75 7.73 -13.72
CA GLU A 54 -12.29 8.95 -14.40
C GLU A 54 -13.07 10.20 -13.96
N GLU A 55 -14.37 10.07 -13.66
CA GLU A 55 -15.16 11.18 -13.12
C GLU A 55 -14.79 11.51 -11.67
N ALA A 56 -14.58 10.48 -10.83
CA ALA A 56 -14.11 10.66 -9.45
C ALA A 56 -12.72 11.32 -9.40
N LYS A 57 -11.79 10.97 -10.31
CA LYS A 57 -10.48 11.65 -10.45
C LYS A 57 -10.63 13.14 -10.66
N LYS A 58 -11.51 13.54 -11.59
CA LYS A 58 -11.73 14.95 -11.96
C LYS A 58 -12.39 15.74 -10.84
N GLY A 59 -13.42 15.16 -10.21
CA GLY A 59 -14.17 15.86 -9.16
C GLY A 59 -13.46 15.95 -7.82
N LEU A 60 -12.57 14.99 -7.53
CA LEU A 60 -11.95 14.84 -6.21
C LEU A 60 -10.48 15.26 -6.14
N PHE A 61 -9.88 15.72 -7.25
CA PHE A 61 -8.43 15.96 -7.37
C PHE A 61 -7.60 14.80 -6.80
N SER A 62 -8.11 13.57 -6.94
CA SER A 62 -7.53 12.40 -6.30
C SER A 62 -6.44 11.83 -7.19
N SER A 63 -5.25 11.69 -6.62
CA SER A 63 -4.09 11.12 -7.31
C SER A 63 -4.30 9.63 -7.60
N ASP A 64 -3.68 9.13 -8.67
CA ASP A 64 -3.84 7.73 -9.11
C ASP A 64 -3.44 6.73 -8.02
N ASP A 65 -2.45 7.06 -7.19
CA ASP A 65 -2.02 6.25 -6.05
C ASP A 65 -3.05 6.20 -4.91
N LEU A 66 -3.81 7.27 -4.66
CA LEU A 66 -4.92 7.26 -3.71
C LEU A 66 -6.05 6.36 -4.19
N ILE A 67 -6.34 6.38 -5.49
CA ILE A 67 -7.37 5.53 -6.09
C ILE A 67 -6.94 4.06 -6.03
N ALA A 68 -5.72 3.74 -6.45
CA ALA A 68 -5.16 2.39 -6.35
C ALA A 68 -5.17 1.91 -4.89
N TYR A 69 -4.76 2.75 -3.94
CA TYR A 69 -4.82 2.42 -2.51
C TYR A 69 -6.24 2.05 -2.06
N ASN A 70 -7.24 2.88 -2.39
CA ASN A 70 -8.63 2.64 -2.03
C ASN A 70 -9.18 1.37 -2.68
N MET A 71 -8.81 1.10 -3.94
CA MET A 71 -9.15 -0.16 -4.61
C MET A 71 -8.54 -1.38 -3.90
N GLY A 72 -7.29 -1.26 -3.42
CA GLY A 72 -6.64 -2.28 -2.59
C GLY A 72 -7.39 -2.54 -1.29
N VAL A 73 -7.76 -1.49 -0.55
CA VAL A 73 -8.52 -1.60 0.71
C VAL A 73 -9.85 -2.29 0.50
N ARG A 74 -10.56 -1.97 -0.58
CA ARG A 74 -11.82 -2.63 -0.91
C ARG A 74 -11.65 -4.10 -1.25
N ALA A 75 -10.69 -4.41 -2.12
CA ALA A 75 -10.39 -5.79 -2.49
C ALA A 75 -10.03 -6.61 -1.24
N TYR A 76 -9.30 -6.03 -0.29
CA TYR A 76 -8.99 -6.64 0.99
C TYR A 76 -10.25 -6.91 1.83
N ARG A 77 -11.14 -5.92 1.96
CA ARG A 77 -12.43 -6.09 2.66
C ARG A 77 -13.34 -7.13 2.02
N ALA A 78 -13.21 -7.33 0.72
CA ALA A 78 -13.92 -8.36 -0.04
C ALA A 78 -13.20 -9.73 0.00
N ASP A 79 -12.19 -9.90 0.84
CA ASP A 79 -11.34 -11.10 0.97
C ASP A 79 -10.62 -11.52 -0.33
N ASN A 80 -10.55 -10.61 -1.31
CA ASN A 80 -9.79 -10.82 -2.54
C ASN A 80 -8.34 -10.39 -2.37
N LEU A 81 -7.59 -11.18 -1.61
CA LEU A 81 -6.21 -10.90 -1.21
C LEU A 81 -5.27 -10.68 -2.41
N LYS A 82 -5.50 -11.41 -3.51
CA LYS A 82 -4.71 -11.26 -4.75
C LYS A 82 -4.85 -9.86 -5.35
N LYS A 83 -6.09 -9.42 -5.61
CA LYS A 83 -6.35 -8.08 -6.16
C LYS A 83 -5.92 -6.98 -5.19
N ALA A 84 -6.13 -7.19 -3.90
CA ALA A 84 -5.67 -6.25 -2.88
C ALA A 84 -4.15 -6.06 -2.95
N GLY A 85 -3.40 -7.15 -3.02
CA GLY A 85 -1.95 -7.13 -3.17
C GLY A 85 -1.48 -6.43 -4.44
N GLU A 86 -2.14 -6.69 -5.58
CA GLU A 86 -1.83 -6.03 -6.86
C GLU A 86 -1.95 -4.50 -6.76
N HIS A 87 -3.05 -4.00 -6.18
CA HIS A 87 -3.27 -2.58 -6.03
C HIS A 87 -2.32 -1.92 -5.01
N PHE A 88 -2.04 -2.56 -3.88
CA PHE A 88 -1.05 -2.02 -2.94
C PHE A 88 0.36 -2.00 -3.54
N TYR A 89 0.72 -3.00 -4.35
CA TYR A 89 1.99 -3.01 -5.05
C TYR A 89 2.09 -1.89 -6.11
N GLU A 90 0.98 -1.60 -6.80
CA GLU A 90 0.88 -0.46 -7.71
C GLU A 90 1.18 0.87 -7.02
N VAL A 91 0.60 1.08 -5.82
CA VAL A 91 0.88 2.27 -5.00
C VAL A 91 2.36 2.35 -4.64
N ILE A 92 2.93 1.25 -4.14
CA ILE A 92 4.36 1.18 -3.75
C ILE A 92 5.27 1.57 -4.92
N ARG A 93 4.96 1.07 -6.13
CA ARG A 93 5.77 1.29 -7.32
C ARG A 93 5.67 2.72 -7.88
N ASN A 94 4.47 3.29 -7.89
CA ASN A 94 4.17 4.47 -8.70
C ASN A 94 4.01 5.76 -7.90
N SER A 95 3.60 5.66 -6.63
CA SER A 95 3.40 6.83 -5.78
C SER A 95 4.71 7.60 -5.57
N GLN A 96 4.62 8.92 -5.37
CA GLN A 96 5.71 9.73 -4.81
C GLN A 96 5.40 10.19 -3.38
N ASP A 97 4.19 9.92 -2.89
CA ASP A 97 3.74 10.25 -1.55
C ASP A 97 4.19 9.15 -0.56
N SER A 98 5.05 9.52 0.38
CA SER A 98 5.55 8.61 1.42
C SER A 98 4.41 8.07 2.29
N LEU A 99 3.35 8.86 2.53
CA LEU A 99 2.20 8.43 3.32
C LEU A 99 1.45 7.29 2.64
N GLN A 100 1.21 7.41 1.33
CA GLN A 100 0.51 6.38 0.57
C GLN A 100 1.34 5.11 0.42
N LYS A 101 2.65 5.24 0.18
CA LYS A 101 3.56 4.08 0.20
C LYS A 101 3.58 3.38 1.55
N LYS A 102 3.69 4.13 2.65
CA LYS A 102 3.66 3.58 4.01
C LYS A 102 2.41 2.74 4.22
N ARG A 103 1.24 3.34 3.96
CA ARG A 103 -0.05 2.64 4.11
C ARG A 103 -0.14 1.40 3.23
N ALA A 104 0.36 1.44 2.00
CA ALA A 104 0.38 0.30 1.12
C ALA A 104 1.30 -0.83 1.63
N TYR A 105 2.50 -0.52 2.13
CA TYR A 105 3.37 -1.49 2.77
C TYR A 105 2.72 -2.14 3.99
N TYR A 106 2.11 -1.35 4.89
CA TYR A 106 1.36 -1.86 6.05
C TYR A 106 0.27 -2.85 5.63
N ASN A 107 -0.58 -2.49 4.67
CA ASN A 107 -1.67 -3.36 4.24
C ASN A 107 -1.19 -4.60 3.49
N LEU A 108 -0.10 -4.51 2.71
CA LEU A 108 0.53 -5.68 2.11
C LEU A 108 1.11 -6.61 3.19
N GLY A 109 1.64 -6.06 4.28
CA GLY A 109 1.99 -6.81 5.49
C GLY A 109 0.80 -7.59 6.05
N ASN A 110 -0.35 -6.95 6.24
CA ASN A 110 -1.58 -7.60 6.73
C ASN A 110 -2.02 -8.76 5.83
N ILE A 111 -2.01 -8.55 4.50
CA ILE A 111 -2.30 -9.61 3.52
C ILE A 111 -1.35 -10.79 3.69
N LEU A 112 -0.05 -10.55 3.83
CA LEU A 112 0.94 -11.59 3.98
C LEU A 112 0.80 -12.35 5.30
N VAL A 113 0.31 -11.71 6.36
CA VAL A 113 -0.08 -12.41 7.60
C VAL A 113 -1.25 -13.37 7.33
N GLN A 114 -2.29 -12.91 6.64
CA GLN A 114 -3.46 -13.73 6.32
C GLN A 114 -3.12 -14.90 5.38
N LEU A 115 -2.11 -14.75 4.53
CA LEU A 115 -1.56 -15.80 3.69
C LEU A 115 -0.56 -16.72 4.40
N GLU A 116 -0.40 -16.60 5.72
CA GLU A 116 0.53 -17.39 6.53
C GLU A 116 2.00 -17.26 6.09
N LEU A 117 2.39 -16.06 5.63
CA LEU A 117 3.75 -15.70 5.21
C LEU A 117 4.40 -14.67 6.16
N PRO A 118 4.59 -15.00 7.45
CA PRO A 118 4.97 -14.04 8.49
C PRO A 118 6.32 -13.37 8.25
N ARG A 119 7.30 -14.08 7.67
CA ARG A 119 8.61 -13.50 7.34
C ARG A 119 8.50 -12.36 6.32
N LYS A 120 7.69 -12.55 5.28
CA LYS A 120 7.46 -11.52 4.26
C LYS A 120 6.63 -10.37 4.81
N ALA A 121 5.64 -10.67 5.66
CA ALA A 121 4.86 -9.64 6.33
C ALA A 121 5.74 -8.73 7.20
N ALA A 122 6.69 -9.32 7.95
CA ALA A 122 7.64 -8.57 8.75
C ALA A 122 8.48 -7.60 7.91
N GLU A 123 8.95 -8.00 6.73
CA GLU A 123 9.66 -7.10 5.83
C GLU A 123 8.79 -5.93 5.36
N MET A 124 7.51 -6.16 5.04
CA MET A 124 6.61 -5.07 4.65
C MET A 124 6.34 -4.09 5.80
N TYR A 125 6.16 -4.56 7.03
CA TYR A 125 6.04 -3.65 8.18
C TYR A 125 7.33 -2.87 8.44
N LYS A 126 8.52 -3.47 8.22
CA LYS A 126 9.79 -2.74 8.27
C LYS A 126 9.85 -1.64 7.21
N GLU A 127 9.43 -1.91 5.97
CA GLU A 127 9.38 -0.87 4.93
C GLU A 127 8.42 0.27 5.31
N SER A 128 7.26 -0.06 5.89
CA SER A 128 6.34 0.94 6.46
C SER A 128 7.04 1.81 7.50
N LEU A 129 7.73 1.19 8.46
CA LEU A 129 8.47 1.88 9.53
C LEU A 129 9.70 2.66 9.04
N ARG A 130 10.28 2.30 7.88
CA ARG A 130 11.34 3.12 7.26
C ARG A 130 10.79 4.45 6.75
N LEU A 131 9.54 4.49 6.30
CA LEU A 131 8.87 5.71 5.83
C LEU A 131 8.33 6.55 6.99
N ASP A 132 7.82 5.89 8.03
CA ASP A 132 7.28 6.52 9.22
C ASP A 132 7.70 5.70 10.45
N PRO A 133 8.83 6.06 11.08
CA PRO A 133 9.32 5.35 12.25
C PRO A 133 8.38 5.41 13.44
N GLU A 134 7.33 6.24 13.45
CA GLU A 134 6.38 6.39 14.55
C GLU A 134 5.03 5.70 14.31
N ASP A 135 4.88 4.96 13.19
CA ASP A 135 3.67 4.22 12.86
C ASP A 135 3.42 3.06 13.85
N TRP A 136 2.60 3.33 14.86
CA TRP A 136 2.37 2.40 15.97
C TRP A 136 1.69 1.11 15.49
N GLU A 137 0.83 1.16 14.47
CA GLU A 137 0.18 -0.01 13.89
C GLU A 137 1.21 -0.98 13.30
N SER A 138 2.16 -0.49 12.49
CA SER A 138 3.24 -1.32 11.94
C SER A 138 4.17 -1.86 13.03
N LYS A 139 4.53 -1.04 14.04
CA LYS A 139 5.35 -1.48 15.19
C LYS A 139 4.66 -2.65 15.91
N TYR A 140 3.40 -2.47 16.27
CA TYR A 140 2.61 -3.45 17.00
C TYR A 140 2.47 -4.77 16.22
N ASN A 141 2.13 -4.70 14.93
CA ASN A 141 1.98 -5.90 14.12
C ASN A 141 3.32 -6.62 13.88
N LEU A 142 4.41 -5.89 13.72
CA LEU A 142 5.75 -6.46 13.58
C LEU A 142 6.18 -7.17 14.87
N GLU A 143 6.00 -6.54 16.04
CA GLU A 143 6.30 -7.14 17.34
C GLU A 143 5.48 -8.42 17.54
N ARG A 144 4.17 -8.37 17.26
CA ARG A 144 3.28 -9.53 17.33
C ARG A 144 3.78 -10.67 16.43
N LEU A 145 4.26 -10.37 15.22
CA LEU A 145 4.85 -11.40 14.35
C LEU A 145 6.09 -12.04 14.96
N TYR A 146 6.98 -11.27 15.57
CA TYR A 146 8.17 -11.80 16.23
C TYR A 146 7.82 -12.67 17.44
N VAL A 147 6.88 -12.24 18.27
CA VAL A 147 6.46 -12.98 19.46
C VAL A 147 5.80 -14.31 19.11
N PHE A 148 4.89 -14.32 18.13
CA PHE A 148 4.02 -15.48 17.89
C PHE A 148 4.41 -16.36 16.70
N HIS A 149 5.18 -15.84 15.74
CA HIS A 149 5.36 -16.53 14.45
C HIS A 149 6.82 -16.68 14.00
N LEU A 150 7.73 -15.82 14.45
CA LEU A 150 9.13 -15.80 13.97
C LEU A 150 10.16 -16.20 15.02
N GLU A 151 9.71 -16.55 16.23
CA GLU A 151 10.51 -16.66 17.46
C GLU A 151 11.20 -15.33 17.84
N ALA A 152 11.25 -15.03 19.14
CA ALA A 152 11.69 -13.74 19.64
C ALA A 152 13.14 -13.43 19.23
N PHE A 153 13.33 -12.26 18.62
CA PHE A 153 14.57 -11.62 18.17
C PHE A 153 15.89 -12.25 18.64
N PRO A 154 16.65 -12.94 17.76
CA PRO A 154 18.09 -12.75 17.80
C PRO A 154 18.35 -11.35 17.25
N GLY A 155 18.81 -10.45 18.13
CA GLY A 155 19.34 -9.16 17.71
C GLY A 155 20.31 -9.32 16.55
N GLU A 156 20.28 -8.36 15.63
CA GLU A 156 21.29 -8.09 14.60
C GLU A 156 22.25 -9.25 14.24
N GLY A 157 21.98 -9.88 13.09
CA GLY A 157 22.99 -10.65 12.38
C GLY A 157 22.75 -12.16 12.40
N GLN A 158 22.03 -12.63 11.40
CA GLN A 158 22.43 -13.89 10.78
C GLN A 158 22.30 -13.78 9.26
N GLN A 159 23.37 -13.27 8.67
CA GLN A 159 23.92 -13.88 7.46
C GLN A 159 24.07 -15.39 7.74
N THR A 160 23.03 -16.19 7.51
CA THR A 160 23.22 -17.63 7.38
C THR A 160 23.62 -17.88 5.94
N SER A 161 24.93 -18.07 5.82
CA SER A 161 25.67 -18.43 4.64
C SER A 161 24.94 -19.50 3.82
N LEU A 162 24.95 -19.32 2.50
CA LEU A 162 24.87 -20.43 1.55
C LEU A 162 25.98 -21.41 1.89
N LYS A 163 25.67 -22.44 2.70
CA LYS A 163 26.48 -23.64 2.83
C LYS A 163 25.57 -24.83 2.62
N GLN A 164 25.22 -25.06 1.36
CA GLN A 164 24.88 -26.39 0.90
C GLN A 164 26.20 -27.12 0.67
N GLU A 165 26.50 -28.09 1.52
CA GLU A 165 26.86 -29.44 1.08
C GLU A 165 26.70 -30.41 2.25
N PRO A 166 25.98 -31.52 2.02
CA PRO A 166 26.48 -32.86 2.31
C PRO A 166 26.40 -33.69 1.02
N GLY A 167 27.41 -34.45 0.59
CA GLY A 167 28.20 -35.39 1.38
C GLY A 167 27.69 -36.81 1.09
N ASP A 168 28.03 -37.35 -0.08
CA ASP A 168 27.85 -38.78 -0.39
C ASP A 168 29.14 -39.53 -0.05
N GLU A 169 29.17 -40.14 1.14
CA GLU A 169 30.07 -41.25 1.44
C GLU A 169 29.36 -42.57 1.15
N LYS A 170 29.95 -43.37 0.24
CA LYS A 170 30.31 -44.77 0.47
C LYS A 170 30.87 -45.40 -0.80
N SER A 171 32.15 -45.76 -0.78
CA SER A 171 32.58 -47.11 -0.42
C SER A 171 33.95 -47.44 -1.00
N ASP A 172 34.74 -48.04 -0.12
CA ASP A 172 36.12 -48.46 -0.24
C ASP A 172 36.32 -49.62 -1.24
N LYS A 173 37.37 -49.54 -2.07
CA LYS A 173 38.23 -50.69 -2.42
C LYS A 173 39.48 -50.24 -3.18
N SER A 174 40.58 -50.16 -2.43
CA SER A 174 41.93 -50.63 -2.79
C SER A 174 42.12 -51.23 -4.19
N GLN A 175 43.01 -50.62 -4.99
CA GLN A 175 44.26 -51.27 -5.40
C GLN A 175 45.29 -50.26 -5.95
N ARG A 176 46.51 -50.37 -5.42
CA ARG A 176 47.74 -49.73 -5.89
C ARG A 176 48.15 -50.28 -7.26
N GLY A 177 48.73 -49.41 -8.09
CA GLY A 177 50.01 -49.72 -8.74
C GLY A 177 50.13 -49.52 -10.25
N ALA A 178 51.17 -48.76 -10.63
CA ALA A 178 51.88 -48.67 -11.91
C ALA A 178 51.22 -47.82 -13.02
N SER A 179 51.78 -46.66 -13.35
CA SER A 179 52.95 -46.41 -14.24
C SER A 179 52.59 -46.48 -15.72
N GLY A 180 52.94 -45.43 -16.46
CA GLY A 180 53.34 -45.55 -17.86
C GLY A 180 52.52 -44.71 -18.83
N ALA A 181 53.21 -43.78 -19.48
CA ALA A 181 52.76 -43.04 -20.64
C ALA A 181 52.43 -43.95 -21.82
N GLU A 182 51.47 -43.54 -22.65
CA GLU A 182 51.61 -43.32 -24.11
C GLU A 182 50.23 -43.30 -24.81
N LYS A 183 50.01 -42.25 -25.61
CA LYS A 183 49.19 -42.31 -26.84
C LYS A 183 50.08 -42.89 -27.97
N PRO A 184 49.59 -43.18 -29.19
CA PRO A 184 48.23 -43.40 -29.72
C PRO A 184 48.13 -44.70 -30.56
N ASP A 185 46.93 -45.04 -31.05
CA ASP A 185 46.62 -45.29 -32.48
C ASP A 185 45.34 -46.15 -32.64
N ILE A 186 44.32 -45.55 -33.27
CA ILE A 186 43.52 -45.95 -34.45
C ILE A 186 42.27 -45.06 -34.49
#